data_AF-A0A0B6WYQ3-F1
#
_entry.id   AF-A0A0B6WYQ3-F1
#
_cell.length_a   1.000
_cell.length_b   1.000
_cell.length_c   1.000
_cell.angle_alpha   90.00
_cell.angle_beta   90.00
_cell.angle_gamma   90.00
#
_symmetry.space_group_name_H-M   'P 1'
#
loop_
_entity.id
_entity.type
_entity.pdbx_description
1 polymer ?
#
loop_
_entity_poly.entity_id
_entity_poly.type
_entity_poly.pdbx_seq_one_letter_code
_entity_poly.pdbx_strand_id
1 'polypeptide(L)' 'MTSRKIPRYLTAFGSTQSEIIVPVIELRSNRVLGTLDVESEQKVAFTAEDQAELEACARALLGLWQ' A
#
# COMPACT_ATOMS: atom_id res chain seq x y z
N MET A 1 -12.69 -13.82 19.10
CA MET A 1 -11.57 -13.55 18.16
C MET A 1 -10.84 -12.30 18.64
N THR A 2 -9.74 -12.47 19.35
CA THR A 2 -8.95 -11.35 19.88
C THR A 2 -8.08 -10.76 18.77
N SER A 3 -8.44 -9.57 18.30
CA SER A 3 -7.57 -8.73 17.45
C SER A 3 -6.25 -8.50 18.20
N ARG A 4 -5.16 -9.07 17.68
CA ARG A 4 -3.83 -8.84 18.21
C ARG A 4 -3.39 -7.45 17.74
N LYS A 5 -3.66 -6.43 18.58
CA LYS A 5 -3.16 -5.07 18.34
C LYS A 5 -1.63 -5.09 18.28
N ILE A 6 -1.08 -4.95 17.09
CA ILE A 6 0.34 -4.65 16.91
C ILE A 6 0.50 -3.18 17.32
N PRO A 7 1.33 -2.85 18.32
CA PRO A 7 1.35 -1.52 18.95
C PRO A 7 1.63 -0.33 18.02
N ARG A 8 2.10 -0.60 16.79
CA ARG A 8 2.49 0.40 15.80
C ARG A 8 1.68 0.34 14.50
N TYR A 9 0.64 -0.49 14.45
CA TYR A 9 -0.18 -0.70 13.25
C TYR A 9 -1.62 -0.29 13.52
N LEU A 10 -2.15 0.58 12.67
CA LEU A 10 -3.53 1.04 12.72
C LEU A 10 -4.23 0.51 11.47
N THR A 11 -5.06 -0.52 11.65
CA THR A 11 -5.90 -1.04 10.57
C THR A 11 -6.91 0.02 10.13
N ALA A 12 -7.02 0.31 8.83
CA ALA A 12 -8.14 1.11 8.35
C ALA A 12 -9.43 0.29 8.38
N PHE A 13 -9.37 -1.00 8.04
CA PHE A 13 -10.50 -1.93 8.16
C PHE A 13 -10.25 -3.03 9.21
N GLY A 14 -11.29 -3.33 10.00
CA GLY A 14 -11.22 -4.36 11.05
C GLY A 14 -11.04 -5.79 10.51
N SER A 15 -11.26 -6.02 9.21
CA SER A 15 -11.11 -7.31 8.54
C SER A 15 -9.73 -7.50 7.88
N THR A 16 -8.86 -6.51 7.88
CA THR A 16 -7.56 -6.56 7.21
C THR A 16 -6.64 -7.61 7.81
N GLN A 17 -6.13 -8.49 6.94
CA GLN A 17 -5.21 -9.58 7.30
C GLN A 17 -3.88 -9.51 6.54
N SER A 18 -3.83 -8.77 5.42
CA SER A 18 -2.60 -8.38 4.72
C SER A 18 -2.73 -6.96 4.21
N GLU A 19 -1.62 -6.23 4.17
CA GLU A 19 -1.55 -4.86 3.64
C GLU A 19 -0.23 -4.65 2.91
N ILE A 20 -0.25 -3.88 1.83
CA ILE A 20 0.94 -3.37 1.14
C ILE A 20 0.77 -1.88 0.85
N ILE A 21 1.76 -1.09 1.26
CA ILE A 21 1.80 0.37 1.04
C ILE A 21 2.91 0.66 0.04
N VAL A 22 2.56 1.25 -1.10
CA VAL A 22 3.50 1.63 -2.16
C VAL A 22 3.58 3.16 -2.27
N PRO A 23 4.77 3.77 -2.16
CA PRO A 23 4.90 5.22 -2.30
C PRO A 23 4.71 5.66 -3.75
N VAL A 24 3.97 6.75 -3.95
CA VAL A 24 3.93 7.47 -5.23
C VAL A 24 5.06 8.49 -5.22
N ILE A 25 6.09 8.25 -6.05
CA ILE A 25 7.32 9.05 -6.05
C ILE A 25 7.46 9.84 -7.35
N GLU A 26 7.63 11.15 -7.24
CA GLU A 26 8.06 11.99 -8.35
C GLU A 26 9.56 11.82 -8.60
N LEU A 27 9.93 11.14 -9.69
CA LEU A 27 11.34 10.78 -9.95
C LEU A 27 12.26 11.99 -10.19
N ARG A 28 11.73 13.12 -10.66
CA ARG A 28 12.55 14.32 -10.94
C ARG A 28 13.05 14.99 -9.66
N SER A 29 12.17 15.12 -8.67
CA SER A 29 12.47 15.76 -7.38
C SER A 29 12.84 14.74 -6.30
N ASN A 30 12.70 13.44 -6.58
CA ASN A 30 12.82 12.34 -5.64
C ASN A 30 11.95 12.55 -4.38
N ARG A 31 10.72 13.03 -4.59
CA ARG A 31 9.78 13.36 -3.52
C ARG A 31 8.61 12.38 -3.50
N VAL A 32 8.23 11.93 -2.30
CA VAL A 32 6.99 11.18 -2.09
C VAL A 32 5.81 12.17 -2.17
N LEU A 33 4.91 11.95 -3.11
CA LEU A 33 3.69 12.77 -3.29
C LEU A 33 2.49 12.20 -2.53
N GLY A 34 2.50 10.88 -2.31
CA GLY A 34 1.42 10.16 -1.62
C GLY A 34 1.73 8.67 -1.51
N THR A 35 0.72 7.89 -1.14
CA THR A 35 0.79 6.43 -0.98
C THR A 35 -0.40 5.76 -1.66
N LEU A 36 -0.14 4.64 -2.34
CA LEU A 36 -1.13 3.65 -2.69
C LEU A 36 -1.19 2.65 -1.54
N ASP A 37 -2.34 2.55 -0.88
CA ASP A 37 -2.59 1.67 0.25
C ASP A 37 -3.58 0.57 -0.18
N VAL A 38 -3.18 -0.69 -0.06
CA VAL A 38 -3.96 -1.84 -0.52
C VAL A 38 -4.08 -2.86 0.60
N GLU A 39 -5.33 -3.15 0.98
CA GLU A 39 -5.70 -4.04 2.07
C GLU A 39 -6.39 -5.31 1.53
N SER A 40 -6.19 -6.43 2.23
CA SER A 40 -6.85 -7.70 1.90
C SER A 40 -7.30 -8.42 3.16
N GLU A 41 -8.48 -9.05 3.10
CA GLU A 41 -9.00 -9.95 4.14
C GLU A 41 -8.30 -11.32 4.13
N GLN A 42 -7.51 -11.61 3.09
CA GLN A 42 -6.73 -12.84 2.99
C GLN A 42 -5.34 -12.67 3.61
N LYS A 43 -4.79 -13.72 4.24
CA LYS A 43 -3.42 -13.72 4.77
C LYS A 43 -2.40 -13.95 3.66
N VAL A 44 -1.26 -13.27 3.73
CA VAL A 44 -0.15 -13.39 2.77
C VAL A 44 -0.66 -13.17 1.33
N ALA A 45 -1.48 -12.13 1.15
CA ALA A 45 -2.22 -11.90 -0.09
C ALA A 45 -1.38 -11.32 -1.23
N PHE A 46 -0.18 -10.81 -0.95
CA PHE A 46 0.65 -10.10 -1.93
C PHE A 46 1.96 -10.85 -2.15
N THR A 47 2.23 -11.21 -3.40
CA THR A 47 3.50 -11.76 -3.86
C THR A 47 4.45 -10.66 -4.35
N ALA A 48 5.65 -11.04 -4.79
CA ALA A 48 6.59 -10.10 -5.40
C ALA A 48 6.07 -9.56 -6.75
N GLU A 49 5.35 -10.38 -7.50
CA GLU A 49 4.68 -9.99 -8.74
C GLU A 49 3.59 -8.96 -8.46
N ASP A 50 2.76 -9.18 -7.43
CA ASP A 50 1.74 -8.19 -7.02
C ASP A 50 2.38 -6.85 -6.64
N GLN A 51 3.50 -6.87 -5.91
CA GLN A 51 4.25 -5.65 -5.60
C GLN A 51 4.70 -4.92 -6.87
N ALA A 52 5.26 -5.62 -7.86
CA ALA A 52 5.74 -5.01 -9.09
C ALA A 52 4.61 -4.35 -9.90
N GLU A 53 3.44 -4.98 -9.94
CA GLU A 53 2.24 -4.43 -10.58
C GLU A 53 1.71 -3.21 -9.81
N LEU A 54 1.68 -3.27 -8.48
CA LEU A 54 1.26 -2.14 -7.64
C LEU A 54 2.23 -0.94 -7.75
N GLU A 55 3.53 -1.18 -7.91
CA GLU A 55 4.50 -0.13 -8.25
C GLU A 55 4.24 0.48 -9.64
N ALA A 56 3.79 -0.31 -10.62
CA ALA A 56 3.36 0.20 -11.92
C ALA A 56 2.10 1.06 -11.80
N CYS A 57 1.12 0.64 -10.99
CA CYS A 57 -0.04 1.46 -10.65
C CYS A 57 0.39 2.77 -9.98
N ALA A 58 1.28 2.73 -9.00
CA ALA A 58 1.78 3.93 -8.31
C ALA A 58 2.41 4.95 -9.28
N ARG A 59 3.14 4.48 -10.30
CA ARG A 59 3.67 5.36 -11.36
C ARG A 59 2.55 5.99 -12.21
N ALA A 60 1.50 5.25 -12.52
CA ALA A 60 0.36 5.77 -13.28
C ALA A 60 -0.43 6.83 -12.49
N LEU A 61 -0.46 6.73 -11.15
CA LEU A 61 -1.13 7.69 -10.27
C LEU A 61 -0.47 9.07 -10.22
N LEU A 62 0.77 9.24 -10.73
CA LEU A 62 1.46 10.54 -10.76
C LEU A 62 0.64 11.65 -11.43
N GLY A 63 -0.21 11.29 -12.40
CA GLY A 63 -1.09 12.25 -13.07
C GLY A 63 -2.17 12.89 -12.18
N LEU A 64 -2.40 12.39 -10.96
CA LEU A 64 -3.41 12.92 -10.05
C LEU A 64 -2.94 14.14 -9.23
N TRP A 65 -1.64 14.47 -9.26
CA TRP A 65 -1.02 15.57 -8.49
C TRP A 65 -0.62 16.76 -9.38
N GLN A 66 -1.41 17.10 -10.39
CA GLN A 66 -1.21 18.31 -11.23
C GLN A 66 -1.71 19.60 -10.56
#